data_AF-A0A2N0AWI2-F1
#
_entry.id   AF-A0A2N0AWI2-F1
#
_cell.length_a   1.000
_cell.length_b   1.000
_cell.length_c   1.000
_cell.angle_alpha   90.00
_cell.angle_beta   90.00
_cell.angle_gamma   90.00
#
_symmetry.space_group_name_H-M   'P 1'
#
loop_
_entity.id
_entity.type
_entity.pdbx_description
1 polymer ?
#
loop_
_entity_poly.entity_id
_entity_poly.type
_entity_poly.pdbx_seq_one_letter_code
_entity_poly.pdbx_strand_id
1 'polypeptide(L)'
;MSVSDRQLKLIKEAAELLVMEHRLTTDDAVLVISSALKKELSARQTTFEKLESGSKIDRTSFIRSVVKHVQISLENNPYWRSHNLDKSIENFYQVLHKQWD
;
A
#
# COMPACT_ATOMS: atom_id res chain seq x y z
N MET A 1 -13.95 12.28 5.73
CA MET A 1 -13.96 10.82 5.53
C MET A 1 -13.01 10.23 6.55
N SER A 2 -13.52 9.50 7.54
CA SER A 2 -12.69 8.82 8.53
C SER A 2 -12.05 7.59 7.89
N VAL A 3 -10.73 7.45 8.02
CA VAL A 3 -10.01 6.23 7.63
C VAL A 3 -10.53 5.10 8.53
N SER A 4 -10.96 3.97 7.95
CA SER A 4 -11.46 2.85 8.75
C SER A 4 -10.34 2.22 9.60
N ASP A 5 -10.67 1.64 10.76
CA ASP A 5 -9.67 0.97 11.61
C ASP A 5 -8.93 -0.15 10.87
N ARG A 6 -9.61 -0.82 9.94
CA ARG A 6 -9.02 -1.84 9.08
C ARG A 6 -8.04 -1.25 8.08
N GLN A 7 -8.38 -0.11 7.48
CA GLN A 7 -7.46 0.63 6.61
C GLN A 7 -6.24 1.13 7.39
N LEU A 8 -6.41 1.61 8.62
CA LEU A 8 -5.30 2.01 9.50
C LEU A 8 -4.39 0.83 9.87
N LYS A 9 -4.97 -0.33 10.20
CA LYS A 9 -4.21 -1.54 10.52
C LYS A 9 -3.39 -2.01 9.31
N LEU A 10 -4.01 -2.03 8.15
CA LEU A 10 -3.36 -2.40 6.89
C LEU A 10 -2.23 -1.43 6.53
N ILE A 11 -2.41 -0.13 6.73
CA ILE A 11 -1.34 0.87 6.53
C ILE A 11 -0.19 0.63 7.51
N LYS A 12 -0.46 0.38 8.79
CA LYS A 12 0.58 0.21 9.82
C LYS A 12 1.44 -1.02 9.58
N GLU A 13 0.84 -2.19 9.38
CA GLU A 13 1.59 -3.43 9.17
C GLU A 13 2.39 -3.38 7.85
N ALA A 14 1.82 -2.75 6.82
CA ALA A 14 2.50 -2.62 5.55
C ALA A 14 3.61 -1.55 5.59
N ALA A 15 3.49 -0.53 6.45
CA ALA A 15 4.53 0.45 6.72
C ALA A 15 5.73 -0.16 7.45
N GLU A 16 5.48 -1.03 8.44
CA GLU A 16 6.56 -1.73 9.16
C GLU A 16 7.48 -2.52 8.22
N LEU A 17 6.92 -3.17 7.20
CA LEU A 17 7.70 -3.86 6.16
C LEU A 17 8.57 -2.91 5.33
N LEU A 18 8.03 -1.74 4.96
CA LEU A 18 8.79 -0.76 4.19
C LEU A 18 9.91 -0.12 5.02
N VAL A 19 9.69 0.09 6.31
CA VAL A 19 10.71 0.59 7.26
C VAL A 19 11.83 -0.43 7.47
N MET A 20 11.51 -1.73 7.51
CA MET A 20 12.53 -2.76 7.69
C MET A 20 13.42 -2.97 6.46
N GLU A 21 12.84 -2.87 5.26
CA GLU A 21 13.53 -3.21 4.00
C GLU A 21 14.14 -1.99 3.27
N HIS A 22 13.76 -0.78 3.69
CA HIS A 22 14.22 0.48 3.09
C HIS A 22 14.60 1.48 4.17
N ARG A 23 15.32 2.54 3.78
CA ARG A 23 15.68 3.66 4.67
C ARG A 23 14.52 4.63 4.87
N LEU A 24 13.29 4.14 4.99
CA LEU A 24 12.13 4.97 5.29
C LEU A 24 11.96 5.10 6.80
N THR A 25 11.53 6.28 7.25
CA THR A 25 10.95 6.40 8.59
C THR A 25 9.52 5.85 8.58
N THR A 26 9.00 5.50 9.75
CA THR A 26 7.60 5.05 9.89
C THR A 26 6.61 6.06 9.31
N ASP A 27 6.86 7.35 9.52
CA ASP A 27 6.01 8.43 9.01
C ASP A 27 6.06 8.52 7.48
N ASP A 28 7.25 8.38 6.88
CA ASP A 28 7.41 8.35 5.42
C ASP A 28 6.67 7.15 4.80
N ALA A 29 6.83 5.97 5.40
CA ALA A 29 6.18 4.75 4.92
C ALA A 29 4.64 4.88 4.98
N VAL A 30 4.11 5.40 6.09
CA VAL A 30 2.68 5.68 6.25
C VAL A 30 2.20 6.69 5.22
N LEU A 31 2.94 7.77 4.96
CA LEU A 31 2.59 8.78 3.96
C LEU A 31 2.57 8.21 2.54
N VAL A 32 3.58 7.43 2.16
CA VAL A 32 3.66 6.80 0.84
C VAL A 32 2.49 5.86 0.60
N ILE A 33 2.19 4.98 1.56
CA ILE A 33 1.08 4.02 1.46
C ILE A 33 -0.26 4.75 1.43
N SER A 34 -0.46 5.73 2.32
CA SER A 34 -1.70 6.51 2.39
C SER A 34 -1.95 7.30 1.10
N SER A 35 -0.90 7.88 0.52
CA SER A 35 -0.96 8.58 -0.75
C SER A 35 -1.33 7.63 -1.90
N ALA A 36 -0.70 6.45 -1.95
CA ALA A 36 -1.00 5.42 -2.95
C ALA A 36 -2.46 4.94 -2.85
N LEU A 37 -2.94 4.65 -1.63
CA LEU A 37 -4.34 4.28 -1.39
C LEU A 37 -5.30 5.37 -1.83
N LYS A 38 -5.07 6.62 -1.42
CA LYS A 38 -5.93 7.75 -1.76
C LYS A 38 -5.96 7.99 -3.27
N LYS A 39 -4.81 7.89 -3.94
CA LYS A 39 -4.69 8.05 -5.39
C LYS A 39 -5.50 6.98 -6.13
N GLU A 40 -5.39 5.72 -5.70
CA GLU A 40 -6.12 4.62 -6.34
C GLU A 40 -7.63 4.68 -6.08
N LEU A 41 -8.04 5.01 -4.85
CA LEU A 41 -9.46 5.22 -4.51
C LEU A 41 -10.07 6.35 -5.36
N SER A 42 -9.33 7.44 -5.53
CA SER A 42 -9.76 8.59 -6.34
C SER A 42 -9.83 8.23 -7.83
N ALA A 43 -8.84 7.50 -8.35
CA ALA A 43 -8.79 7.06 -9.74
C ALA A 43 -9.96 6.13 -10.10
N ARG A 44 -10.35 5.25 -9.18
CA ARG A 44 -11.49 4.34 -9.35
C ARG A 44 -12.84 4.95 -8.99
N GLN A 45 -12.87 6.19 -8.50
CA GLN A 45 -14.07 6.85 -7.96
C GLN A 45 -14.82 5.97 -6.95
N THR A 46 -14.07 5.27 -6.10
CA THR A 46 -14.62 4.32 -5.12
C THR A 46 -14.20 4.67 -3.71
N THR A 47 -14.80 4.01 -2.73
CA THR A 47 -14.42 4.11 -1.32
C THR A 47 -13.87 2.79 -0.83
N PHE A 48 -13.17 2.82 0.30
CA PHE A 48 -12.60 1.61 0.88
C PHE A 48 -13.70 0.62 1.27
N GLU A 49 -14.83 1.11 1.80
CA GLU A 49 -16.00 0.31 2.18
C GLU A 49 -16.67 -0.36 0.97
N LYS A 50 -16.71 0.34 -0.18
CA LYS A 50 -17.23 -0.23 -1.43
C LYS A 50 -16.31 -1.32 -1.97
N LEU A 51 -14.99 -1.18 -1.82
CA LEU A 51 -14.03 -2.23 -2.20
C LEU A 51 -14.13 -3.44 -1.27
N GLU A 52 -14.39 -3.24 0.02
CA GLU A 52 -14.57 -4.33 0.99
C GLU A 52 -15.79 -5.20 0.68
N SER A 53 -16.90 -4.59 0.30
CA SER A 53 -18.11 -5.31 -0.14
C SER A 53 -18.04 -5.83 -1.58
N GLY A 54 -16.97 -5.47 -2.30
CA GLY A 54 -16.75 -5.84 -3.70
C GLY A 54 -16.25 -7.27 -3.91
N SER A 55 -16.09 -7.63 -5.18
CA SER A 55 -15.57 -8.94 -5.56
C SER A 55 -14.10 -9.11 -5.14
N LYS A 56 -13.66 -10.36 -4.95
CA LYS A 56 -12.24 -10.66 -4.69
C LYS A 56 -11.35 -10.14 -5.83
N ILE A 57 -11.85 -10.19 -7.07
CA ILE A 57 -11.13 -9.70 -8.26
C ILE A 57 -10.87 -8.19 -8.16
N ASP A 58 -11.88 -7.42 -7.73
CA ASP A 58 -11.74 -5.97 -7.58
C ASP A 58 -10.73 -5.61 -6.50
N ARG A 59 -10.77 -6.33 -5.36
CA ARG A 59 -9.83 -6.19 -4.25
C ARG A 59 -8.40 -6.51 -4.67
N THR A 60 -8.18 -7.64 -5.34
CA THR A 60 -6.85 -8.02 -5.85
C THR A 60 -6.34 -7.00 -6.88
N SER A 61 -7.19 -6.55 -7.79
CA SER A 61 -6.84 -5.52 -8.78
C SER A 61 -6.47 -4.19 -8.11
N PHE A 62 -7.21 -3.79 -7.08
CA PHE A 62 -6.93 -2.60 -6.28
C PHE A 62 -5.57 -2.71 -5.59
N ILE A 63 -5.32 -3.82 -4.87
CA ILE A 63 -4.06 -4.07 -4.16
C ILE A 63 -2.87 -4.01 -5.14
N ARG A 64 -2.95 -4.66 -6.30
CA ARG A 64 -1.89 -4.60 -7.32
C ARG A 64 -1.58 -3.17 -7.76
N SER A 65 -2.62 -2.34 -7.90
CA SER A 65 -2.45 -0.96 -8.33
C SER A 65 -1.83 -0.10 -7.23
N VAL A 66 -2.25 -0.29 -5.97
CA VAL A 66 -1.64 0.37 -4.79
C VAL A 66 -0.16 0.02 -4.68
N VAL A 67 0.17 -1.26 -4.77
CA VAL A 67 1.55 -1.76 -4.72
C VAL A 67 2.40 -1.12 -5.81
N LYS A 68 1.86 -1.01 -7.04
CA LYS A 68 2.54 -0.33 -8.15
C LYS A 68 2.79 1.16 -7.86
N HIS A 69 1.83 1.89 -7.28
CA HIS A 69 2.05 3.29 -6.91
C HIS A 69 3.10 3.46 -5.81
N VAL A 70 3.15 2.53 -4.85
CA VAL A 70 4.20 2.51 -3.81
C VAL A 70 5.56 2.25 -4.44
N GLN A 71 5.69 1.24 -5.31
CA GLN A 71 6.91 0.95 -6.04
C GLN A 71 7.42 2.18 -6.81
N ILE A 72 6.55 2.82 -7.61
CA ILE A 72 6.90 4.03 -8.36
C ILE A 72 7.39 5.14 -7.41
N SER A 73 6.77 5.29 -6.25
CA SER A 73 7.17 6.32 -5.27
C SER A 73 8.55 6.03 -4.66
N LEU A 74 8.86 4.77 -4.41
CA LEU A 74 10.18 4.34 -3.92
C LEU A 74 11.26 4.48 -4.99
N GLU A 75 10.95 4.13 -6.25
CA GLU A 75 11.88 4.26 -7.38
C GLU A 75 12.21 5.72 -7.71
N ASN A 76 11.22 6.61 -7.59
CA ASN A 76 11.38 8.03 -7.84
C ASN A 76 12.20 8.76 -6.76
N ASN A 77 12.38 8.14 -5.58
CA ASN A 77 13.18 8.72 -4.50
C ASN A 77 14.52 7.98 -4.34
N PRO A 78 15.65 8.59 -4.76
CA PRO A 78 16.97 7.96 -4.66
C PRO A 78 17.39 7.60 -3.24
N TYR A 79 16.85 8.28 -2.21
CA TYR A 79 17.18 8.05 -0.80
C TYR A 79 16.50 6.81 -0.22
N TRP A 80 15.38 6.39 -0.81
CA TRP A 80 14.60 5.22 -0.41
C TRP A 80 14.93 3.97 -1.23
N ARG A 81 15.85 4.09 -2.19
CA ARG A 81 16.24 3.02 -3.09
C ARG A 81 16.95 1.91 -2.31
N SER A 82 16.27 0.77 -2.14
CA SER A 82 16.86 -0.47 -1.63
C SER A 82 17.32 -1.37 -2.78
N HIS A 83 18.40 -2.13 -2.56
CA HIS A 83 18.82 -3.20 -3.47
C HIS A 83 17.76 -4.32 -3.59
N ASN A 84 16.86 -4.45 -2.61
CA ASN A 84 15.85 -5.50 -2.54
C ASN A 84 14.44 -4.99 -2.81
N LEU A 85 14.30 -3.90 -3.56
CA LEU A 85 13.00 -3.27 -3.82
C LEU A 85 11.95 -4.27 -4.33
N ASP A 86 12.29 -5.10 -5.33
CA ASP A 86 11.36 -6.07 -5.90
C ASP A 86 10.83 -7.06 -4.87
N LYS A 87 11.72 -7.58 -4.02
CA LYS A 87 11.36 -8.53 -2.94
C LYS A 87 10.52 -7.87 -1.85
N SER A 88 10.86 -6.63 -1.48
CA SER A 88 10.08 -5.84 -0.53
C SER A 88 8.67 -5.56 -1.05
N ILE A 89 8.56 -5.21 -2.33
CA ILE A 89 7.28 -4.96 -3.01
C ILE A 89 6.43 -6.24 -3.12
N GLU A 90 7.05 -7.39 -3.39
CA GLU A 90 6.36 -8.67 -3.40
C GLU A 90 5.84 -9.05 -1.99
N ASN A 91 6.66 -8.91 -0.96
CA ASN A 91 6.24 -9.12 0.44
C ASN A 91 5.09 -8.17 0.83
N PHE A 92 5.19 -6.91 0.42
CA PHE A 92 4.16 -5.90 0.64
C PHE A 92 2.83 -6.32 -0.03
N TYR A 93 2.87 -6.79 -1.28
CA TYR A 93 1.70 -7.34 -1.96
C TYR A 93 1.08 -8.51 -1.20
N GLN A 94 1.89 -9.46 -0.72
CA GLN A 94 1.39 -10.63 0.01
C GLN A 94 0.72 -10.25 1.33
N VAL A 95 1.29 -9.31 2.10
CA VAL A 95 0.70 -8.85 3.37
C VAL A 95 -0.61 -8.10 3.12
N LEU A 96 -0.65 -7.20 2.13
CA LEU A 96 -1.88 -6.51 1.75
C LEU A 96 -2.98 -7.49 1.33
N HIS A 97 -2.63 -8.52 0.56
CA HIS A 97 -3.58 -9.54 0.14
C HIS A 97 -4.08 -10.37 1.32
N LYS A 98 -3.20 -10.77 2.24
CA LYS A 98 -3.55 -11.55 3.44
C LYS A 98 -4.45 -10.80 4.42
N GLN A 99 -4.30 -9.48 4.53
CA GLN A 99 -5.15 -8.66 5.40
C GLN A 99 -6.56 -8.40 4.82
N TRP A 100 -6.73 -8.60 3.52
CA TRP A 100 -8.00 -8.38 2.83
C TRP A 100 -8.82 -9.66 2.64
N ASP A 101 -8.18 -10.82 2.46
CA ASP A 101 -8.85 -12.12 2.58
C ASP A 101 -9.35 -12.36 4.02
#